data_AF-A0A699TB66-F1
#
_entry.id   AF-A0A699TB66-F1
#
_cell.length_a   1.000
_cell.length_b   1.000
_cell.length_c   1.000
_cell.angle_alpha   90.00
_cell.angle_beta   90.00
_cell.angle_gamma   90.00
#
_symmetry.space_group_name_H-M   'P 1'
#
loop_
_entity.id
_entity.type
_entity.pdbx_description
1 polymer ?
#
loop_
_entity_poly.entity_id
_entity_poly.type
_entity_poly.pdbx_seq_one_letter_code
_entity_poly.pdbx_strand_id
1 'polypeptide(L)' 'MDAPNLLFRGKTIVLGGDFRKTLQVKKGAAKEELIAASIAESHLWWHFKICTLKENMRLLRSDLTTEK' A
#
# COMPACT_ATOMS: atom_id res chain seq x y z
N MET A 1 25.39 -19.69 4.11
CA MET A 1 25.97 -18.40 4.50
C MET A 1 24.83 -17.41 4.60
N ASP A 2 24.33 -17.17 5.81
CA ASP A 2 23.25 -16.20 6.03
C ASP A 2 23.81 -14.79 5.79
N ALA A 3 23.24 -14.05 4.83
CA ALA A 3 23.59 -12.66 4.60
C ALA A 3 22.78 -11.79 5.59
N PRO A 4 23.38 -11.26 6.67
CA PRO A 4 22.65 -10.64 7.78
C PRO A 4 21.95 -9.32 7.39
N ASN A 5 22.25 -8.78 6.21
CA ASN A 5 21.76 -7.47 5.75
C ASN A 5 20.69 -7.56 4.67
N LEU A 6 20.18 -8.76 4.36
CA LEU A 6 19.15 -8.90 3.34
C LEU A 6 17.77 -8.58 3.94
N LEU A 7 17.11 -7.55 3.39
CA LEU A 7 15.76 -7.16 3.81
C LEU A 7 14.83 -8.37 3.81
N PHE A 8 14.04 -8.50 4.89
CA PHE A 8 13.11 -9.62 5.10
C PHE A 8 13.74 -11.02 4.94
N ARG A 9 15.04 -11.17 5.23
CA ARG A 9 15.80 -12.42 5.02
C ARG A 9 15.70 -12.93 3.57
N GLY A 10 15.65 -12.01 2.60
CA GLY A 10 15.55 -12.36 1.18
C GLY A 10 14.17 -12.79 0.71
N LYS A 11 13.14 -12.65 1.54
CA LYS A 11 11.77 -12.89 1.09
C LYS A 11 11.31 -11.75 0.18
N THR A 12 10.71 -12.12 -0.96
CA THR A 12 10.04 -11.15 -1.82
C THR A 12 8.75 -10.69 -1.13
N ILE A 13 8.58 -9.38 -0.97
CA ILE A 13 7.41 -8.75 -0.36
C ILE A 13 6.65 -7.98 -1.42
N VAL A 14 5.34 -8.21 -1.48
CA VAL A 14 4.41 -7.42 -2.31
C VAL A 14 3.40 -6.77 -1.37
N LEU A 15 3.36 -5.45 -1.39
CA LEU A 15 2.37 -4.66 -0.65
C LEU A 15 1.28 -4.22 -1.63
N GLY A 16 0.03 -4.46 -1.26
CA GLY A 16 -1.15 -4.05 -2.03
C GLY A 16 -2.06 -3.19 -1.16
N GLY A 17 -2.61 -2.13 -1.73
CA GLY A 17 -3.49 -1.23 -1.01
C GLY A 17 -3.95 -0.06 -1.87
N ASP A 18 -4.77 0.80 -1.27
CA ASP A 18 -5.13 2.11 -1.83
C ASP A 18 -4.72 3.15 -0.79
N PHE A 19 -3.75 4.01 -1.14
CA PHE A 19 -3.23 5.05 -0.26
C PHE A 19 -4.26 6.14 0.06
N ARG A 20 -5.41 6.15 -0.64
CA ARG A 20 -6.56 7.01 -0.32
C ARG A 20 -7.45 6.41 0.77
N LYS A 21 -7.19 5.18 1.22
CA LYS A 21 -7.88 4.60 2.39
C LYS A 21 -7.39 5.27 3.67
N THR A 22 -8.27 5.30 4.67
CA THR A 22 -7.99 5.86 6.00
C THR A 22 -6.70 5.30 6.57
N LEU A 23 -5.83 6.20 7.08
CA LEU A 23 -4.62 5.83 7.81
C LEU A 23 -4.96 4.94 9.02
N GLN A 24 -3.96 4.22 9.54
CA GLN A 24 -4.18 3.39 10.72
C GLN A 24 -4.75 4.23 11.87
N VAL A 25 -5.80 3.73 12.53
CA VAL A 25 -6.45 4.46 13.61
C VAL A 25 -5.65 4.26 14.89
N LYS A 26 -4.92 5.28 15.32
CA LYS A 26 -4.33 5.37 16.66
C LYS A 26 -5.13 6.39 17.47
N LYS A 27 -5.78 5.94 18.55
CA LYS A 27 -6.65 6.79 19.38
C LYS A 27 -5.84 7.93 20.00
N GLY A 28 -6.29 9.17 19.79
CA GLY A 28 -5.63 10.37 20.32
C GLY A 28 -4.33 10.74 19.60
N ALA A 29 -3.99 10.09 18.49
CA ALA A 29 -2.79 10.43 17.73
C ALA A 29 -3.00 11.68 16.89
N ALA A 30 -1.94 12.49 16.83
CA ALA A 30 -1.87 13.62 15.92
C ALA A 30 -1.72 13.13 14.47
N LYS A 31 -2.06 14.00 13.51
CA LYS A 31 -1.96 13.69 12.08
C LYS A 31 -0.52 13.33 11.69
N GLU A 32 0.45 14.02 12.27
CA GLU A 32 1.88 13.85 12.03
C GLU A 32 2.36 12.48 12.47
N GLU A 33 1.85 11.96 13.60
CA GLU A 33 2.16 10.61 14.07
C GLU A 33 1.62 9.55 13.10
N LEU A 34 0.43 9.75 12.55
CA LEU A 34 -0.15 8.83 11.58
C LEU A 34 0.61 8.83 10.25
N ILE A 35 1.08 9.99 9.81
CA ILE A 35 1.92 10.12 8.62
C ILE A 35 3.28 9.46 8.85
N ALA A 36 3.94 9.74 9.98
CA ALA A 36 5.23 9.15 10.33
C ALA A 36 5.16 7.62 10.50
N ALA A 37 4.00 7.08 10.90
CA ALA A 37 3.76 5.64 10.98
C ALA A 37 3.44 4.99 9.62
N SER A 38 3.26 5.79 8.55
CA SER A 38 2.95 5.26 7.22
C SER A 38 4.16 4.60 6.56
N ILE A 39 3.91 3.64 5.67
CA ILE A 39 4.98 2.99 4.90
C ILE A 39 5.72 3.97 3.97
N ALA A 40 5.08 5.07 3.59
CA ALA A 40 5.67 6.10 2.75
C ALA A 40 6.80 6.88 3.47
N GLU A 41 6.69 7.04 4.79
CA GLU A 41 7.72 7.66 5.63
C GLU A 41 8.76 6.65 6.16
N SER A 42 8.61 5.36 5.81
CA SER A 42 9.56 4.34 6.22
C SER A 42 10.85 4.42 5.39
N HIS A 43 12.00 4.21 6.03
CA HIS A 43 13.28 4.00 5.32
C HIS A 43 13.22 2.86 4.29
N LEU A 44 12.29 1.91 4.46
CA LEU A 44 12.06 0.80 3.53
C LEU A 44 11.43 1.25 2.21
N TRP A 45 10.78 2.42 2.17
CA TRP A 45 10.06 2.89 0.99
C TRP A 45 10.94 2.94 -0.25
N TRP A 46 12.18 3.40 -0.09
CA TRP A 46 13.18 3.51 -1.16
C TRP A 46 13.61 2.16 -1.76
N HIS A 47 13.33 1.05 -1.07
CA HIS A 47 13.63 -0.30 -1.55
C HIS A 47 12.47 -0.93 -2.33
N PHE A 48 11.29 -0.32 -2.35
CA PHE A 48 10.15 -0.82 -3.09
C PHE A 48 10.08 -0.25 -4.51
N LYS A 49 9.63 -1.08 -5.45
CA LYS A 49 9.19 -0.63 -6.77
C LYS A 49 7.70 -0.29 -6.71
N ILE A 50 7.34 0.94 -7.11
CA ILE A 50 5.95 1.38 -7.14
C ILE A 50 5.29 0.90 -8.44
N CYS A 51 4.17 0.19 -8.29
CA CYS A 51 3.31 -0.25 -9.38
C CYS A 51 1.90 0.32 -9.17
N THR A 52 1.44 1.15 -10.10
CA THR A 52 0.12 1.80 -10.01
C THR A 52 -0.89 1.11 -10.93
N LEU A 53 -1.96 0.57 -10.35
CA LEU A 53 -3.10 0.06 -11.12
C LEU A 53 -3.95 1.24 -11.60
N LYS A 54 -4.06 1.42 -12.92
CA LYS A 54 -4.81 2.53 -13.54
C LYS A 54 -6.23 2.14 -13.96
N GLU A 55 -6.47 0.86 -14.18
CA GLU A 55 -7.74 0.36 -14.69
C GLU A 55 -8.55 -0.31 -13.59
N ASN A 56 -9.78 0.17 -13.37
CA ASN A 56 -10.72 -0.44 -12.45
C ASN A 56 -11.56 -1.50 -13.19
N MET A 57 -11.07 -2.74 -13.18
CA MET A 57 -11.76 -3.86 -13.83
C MET A 57 -13.16 -4.17 -13.25
N ARG A 58 -13.49 -3.69 -12.03
CA ARG A 58 -14.84 -3.86 -11.48
C ARG A 58 -15.87 -3.03 -12.25
N LEU A 59 -15.48 -1.84 -12.72
CA LEU A 59 -16.35 -0.94 -13.48
C LEU A 59 -16.44 -1.31 -14.96
N LEU A 60 -15.58 -2.21 -15.44
CA LEU A 60 -15.55 -2.67 -16.84
C LEU A 60 -16.53 -3.81 -17.12
N ARG A 61 -17.43 -4.15 -16.18
CA ARG A 61 -18.43 -5.19 -16.46
C ARG A 61 -19.48 -4.69 -17.43
N SER A 62 -19.69 -5.45 -18.50
CA SER A 62 -20.73 -5.25 -19.51
C SER A 62 -22.15 -5.59 -19.01
N ASP A 63 -22.28 -6.06 -17.77
CA ASP A 63 -23.56 -6.45 -17.14
C ASP A 63 -24.25 -5.31 -16.39
N LEU A 64 -23.65 -4.11 -16.34
CA LEU A 64 -24.32 -2.88 -15.94
C LEU A 64 -25.25 -2.40 -17.07
N THR A 65 -26.22 -3.26 -17.42
CA THR A 65 -27.36 -2.88 -18.25
C THR A 65 -28.12 -1.80 -17.51
N THR A 66 -28.19 -0.63 -18.13
CA THR A 66 -29.05 0.51 -17.78
C THR A 66 -30.37 0.04 -17.18
N GLU A 67 -30.61 0.37 -15.91
CA GLU A 67 -31.96 0.25 -15.34
C GLU A 67 -32.89 1.14 -16.17
N LYS A 68 -34.00 0.53 -16.63
CA LYS A 68 -35.02 1.16 -17.45
C LYS A 68 -36.02 1.91 -16.58
#